data_AF-A0A7C1UTT8-F1
#
_entry.id   AF-A0A7C1UTT8-F1
#
_cell.length_a   1.000
_cell.length_b   1.000
_cell.length_c   1.000
_cell.angle_alpha   90.00
_cell.angle_beta   90.00
_cell.angle_gamma   90.00
#
_symmetry.space_group_name_H-M   'P 1'
#
loop_
_entity.id
_entity.type
_entity.pdbx_description
1 polymer ?
#
loop_
_entity_poly.entity_id
_entity_poly.type
_entity_poly.pdbx_seq_one_letter_code
_entity_poly.pdbx_strand_id
1 'polypeptide(L)'
;MSLAGIHASQGYDFQQLIALQWVVNLFTQDDIEAIQIESTGIPGESNEVTVDDVVIIYKDKTRKYIQAKKNQTHYKSWSLSDKTIKDELPKVLTQLKQGKEFIVEFVSRSSFGNLEKLTKNCLLISSLSHLKSNGPKSTLNDLNKLSAIWGADLNDTFNLVQHITYGSPINDEERLAYISSLLKSIVAHPDLAILYLKDLVNEYTVKAKPGKHILRKSDVIKFLNSNGIFSAPEFDNSKIIAELKTLSQIGRQWQRDIDGIKIERHEVNTILNLISNNTKTILLTSMPGSGKTCVLLDLCDAIDSSPDILAFLKGDWPLWDNIEGGGSFVSKCARLSESHRIILVIDALDVLSLNREHNALKRFLTLVDQLSRVPNIIIIAACRSFDAQYDPLLRNRKWEQVIELGDLNYDLQVAPLLNKWNVDVDTLTNDLKNLLVNPRKLALFSMIASRPSSLKLRSGYELDELFIQELIVKNVGLGASALNALYSLASKMAENRRHTLDESIAAIDPNIQRNLISNGVIAIDKNNRIFFNHQSLYETISIRSAITKGKSLLEFILSYPPLPYIRPLIRAFFFQLRSQS
;
A
#
# COMPACT_ATOMS: atom_id res chain seq x y z
N MET A 1 -6.40 -46.13 1.75
CA MET A 1 -7.55 -45.60 0.96
C MET A 1 -7.90 -46.61 -0.11
N SER A 2 -9.19 -46.87 -0.37
CA SER A 2 -9.62 -47.75 -1.47
C SER A 2 -9.34 -47.10 -2.83
N LEU A 3 -9.22 -47.90 -3.89
CA LEU A 3 -9.02 -47.40 -5.26
C LEU A 3 -10.16 -46.44 -5.68
N ALA A 4 -11.40 -46.76 -5.27
CA ALA A 4 -12.56 -45.89 -5.44
C ALA A 4 -12.42 -44.56 -4.67
N GLY A 5 -11.88 -44.59 -3.44
CA GLY A 5 -11.63 -43.38 -2.65
C GLY A 5 -10.55 -42.48 -3.28
N ILE A 6 -9.51 -43.07 -3.88
CA ILE A 6 -8.47 -42.32 -4.61
C ILE A 6 -9.07 -41.65 -5.85
N HIS A 7 -9.88 -42.37 -6.64
CA HIS A 7 -10.53 -41.80 -7.82
C HIS A 7 -11.56 -40.71 -7.48
N ALA A 8 -12.29 -40.86 -6.38
CA ALA A 8 -13.19 -39.82 -5.89
C ALA A 8 -12.44 -38.54 -5.50
N SER A 9 -11.34 -38.68 -4.74
CA SER A 9 -10.46 -37.56 -4.38
C SER A 9 -9.90 -36.86 -5.62
N GLN A 10 -9.39 -37.62 -6.59
CA GLN A 10 -8.87 -37.07 -7.84
C GLN A 10 -9.94 -36.34 -8.66
N GLY A 11 -11.18 -36.84 -8.64
CA GLY A 11 -12.33 -36.19 -9.28
C GLY A 11 -12.66 -34.85 -8.64
N TYR A 12 -12.65 -34.79 -7.31
CA TYR A 12 -12.85 -33.56 -6.55
C TYR A 12 -11.76 -32.52 -6.84
N ASP A 13 -10.49 -32.91 -6.80
CA ASP A 13 -9.36 -32.02 -7.13
C ASP A 13 -9.49 -31.45 -8.56
N PHE A 14 -10.01 -32.24 -9.49
CA PHE A 14 -10.26 -31.80 -10.86
C PHE A 14 -11.40 -30.78 -10.93
N GLN A 15 -12.53 -31.02 -10.25
CA GLN A 15 -13.63 -30.04 -10.17
C GLN A 15 -13.15 -28.71 -9.57
N GLN A 16 -12.36 -28.75 -8.50
CA GLN A 16 -11.73 -27.58 -7.89
C GLN A 16 -10.84 -26.81 -8.87
N LEU A 17 -10.06 -27.51 -9.70
CA LEU A 17 -9.24 -26.89 -10.74
C LEU A 17 -10.09 -26.24 -11.85
N ILE A 18 -11.21 -26.85 -12.22
CA ILE A 18 -12.16 -26.26 -13.19
C ILE A 18 -12.81 -25.00 -12.61
N ALA A 19 -13.23 -25.04 -11.34
CA ALA A 19 -13.77 -23.89 -10.64
C ALA A 19 -12.74 -22.75 -10.57
N LEU A 20 -11.49 -23.05 -10.21
CA LEU A 20 -10.39 -22.07 -10.21
C LEU A 20 -10.21 -21.40 -11.57
N GLN A 21 -10.21 -22.17 -12.66
CA GLN A 21 -10.12 -21.59 -14.01
C GLN A 21 -11.24 -20.59 -14.27
N TRP A 22 -12.48 -20.96 -13.93
CA TRP A 22 -13.62 -20.08 -14.16
C TRP A 22 -13.59 -18.85 -13.24
N VAL A 23 -13.15 -18.97 -11.98
CA VAL A 23 -12.93 -17.81 -11.11
C VAL A 23 -11.89 -16.85 -11.70
N VAL A 24 -10.82 -17.37 -12.29
CA VAL A 24 -9.83 -16.55 -13.01
C VAL A 24 -10.44 -15.91 -14.25
N ASN A 25 -11.25 -16.64 -15.03
CA ASN A 25 -11.99 -16.07 -16.16
C ASN A 25 -12.93 -14.93 -15.72
N LEU A 26 -13.69 -15.09 -14.63
CA LEU A 26 -14.53 -14.03 -14.06
C LEU A 26 -13.72 -12.79 -13.68
N PHE A 27 -12.49 -12.98 -13.23
CA PHE A 27 -11.60 -11.88 -12.88
C PHE A 27 -11.01 -11.19 -14.12
N THR A 28 -10.66 -11.95 -15.15
CA THR A 28 -9.97 -11.44 -16.36
C THR A 28 -10.91 -10.97 -17.46
N GLN A 29 -12.09 -11.57 -17.58
CA GLN A 29 -13.06 -11.31 -18.65
C GLN A 29 -14.17 -10.37 -18.15
N ASP A 30 -14.80 -9.66 -19.09
CA ASP A 30 -15.83 -8.67 -18.77
C ASP A 30 -17.25 -9.09 -19.16
N ASP A 31 -17.41 -10.21 -19.87
CA ASP A 31 -18.71 -10.77 -20.26
C ASP A 31 -19.36 -11.63 -19.15
N ILE A 32 -18.56 -12.15 -18.23
CA ILE A 32 -19.04 -12.93 -17.08
C ILE A 32 -19.53 -11.98 -15.97
N GLU A 33 -20.77 -12.15 -15.54
CA GLU A 33 -21.37 -11.41 -14.43
C GLU A 33 -21.01 -12.06 -13.07
N ALA A 34 -21.19 -13.38 -12.98
CA ALA A 34 -20.98 -14.10 -11.74
C ALA A 34 -20.78 -15.61 -11.93
N ILE A 35 -20.28 -16.27 -10.88
CA ILE A 35 -20.08 -17.73 -10.84
C ILE A 35 -20.68 -18.31 -9.55
N GLN A 36 -21.21 -19.53 -9.65
CA GLN A 36 -21.52 -20.39 -8.50
C GLN A 36 -20.70 -21.69 -8.58
N ILE A 37 -20.31 -22.23 -7.42
CA ILE A 37 -19.47 -23.43 -7.31
C ILE A 37 -20.26 -24.42 -6.45
N GLU A 38 -20.45 -25.66 -6.92
CA GLU A 38 -21.34 -26.66 -6.29
C GLU A 38 -22.73 -26.10 -5.97
N SER A 39 -23.44 -25.63 -7.00
CA SER A 39 -24.72 -24.91 -6.85
C SER A 39 -25.90 -25.86 -6.69
N THR A 40 -26.66 -25.70 -5.60
CA THR A 40 -27.95 -26.39 -5.41
C THR A 40 -29.17 -25.55 -5.83
N GLY A 41 -28.95 -24.36 -6.40
CA GLY A 41 -30.00 -23.40 -6.73
C GLY A 41 -29.47 -22.00 -7.01
N ILE A 42 -30.20 -21.24 -7.82
CA ILE A 42 -29.86 -19.84 -8.14
C ILE A 42 -30.68 -18.90 -7.23
N PRO A 43 -30.03 -18.04 -6.42
CA PRO A 43 -30.73 -17.09 -5.57
C PRO A 43 -31.71 -16.20 -6.35
N GLY A 44 -32.97 -16.18 -5.90
CA GLY A 44 -34.04 -15.41 -6.54
C GLY A 44 -34.78 -16.16 -7.66
N GLU A 45 -34.43 -17.42 -7.92
CA GLU A 45 -35.08 -18.25 -8.92
C GLU A 45 -35.60 -19.56 -8.32
N SER A 46 -36.72 -20.04 -8.86
CA SER A 46 -37.35 -21.29 -8.44
C SER A 46 -36.79 -22.52 -9.15
N ASN A 47 -35.86 -22.34 -10.10
CA ASN A 47 -35.36 -23.42 -10.94
C ASN A 47 -34.30 -24.24 -10.18
N GLU A 48 -34.47 -25.56 -10.20
CA GLU A 48 -33.50 -26.50 -9.66
C GLU A 48 -32.24 -26.54 -10.54
N VAL A 49 -31.05 -26.42 -9.92
CA VAL A 49 -29.78 -26.63 -10.60
C VAL A 49 -29.43 -28.10 -10.53
N THR A 50 -29.44 -28.77 -11.68
CA THR A 50 -29.20 -30.22 -11.77
C THR A 50 -27.81 -30.56 -12.29
N VAL A 51 -27.17 -29.63 -13.00
CA VAL A 51 -25.73 -29.68 -13.34
C VAL A 51 -25.04 -28.62 -12.50
N ASP A 52 -24.34 -29.05 -11.47
CA ASP A 52 -24.04 -28.25 -10.28
C ASP A 52 -22.56 -27.95 -10.05
N ASP A 53 -21.62 -28.61 -10.76
CA ASP A 53 -20.18 -28.46 -10.47
C ASP A 53 -19.74 -26.99 -10.52
N VAL A 54 -20.04 -26.27 -11.61
CA VAL A 54 -19.84 -24.81 -11.73
C VAL A 54 -20.94 -24.20 -12.61
N VAL A 55 -21.52 -23.08 -12.17
CA VAL A 55 -22.50 -22.31 -12.96
C VAL A 55 -21.91 -20.94 -13.29
N ILE A 56 -21.90 -20.59 -14.58
CA ILE A 56 -21.43 -19.29 -15.08
C ILE A 56 -22.64 -18.50 -15.57
N ILE A 57 -22.78 -17.28 -15.07
CA ILE A 57 -23.83 -16.33 -15.44
C ILE A 57 -23.17 -15.22 -16.26
N TYR A 58 -23.56 -15.10 -17.52
CA TYR A 58 -23.08 -14.05 -18.41
C TYR A 58 -23.99 -12.82 -18.35
N LYS A 59 -23.44 -11.65 -18.69
CA LYS A 59 -24.18 -10.37 -18.69
C LYS A 59 -25.34 -10.31 -19.68
N ASP A 60 -25.28 -11.11 -20.74
CA ASP A 60 -26.35 -11.26 -21.74
C ASP A 60 -27.48 -12.19 -21.27
N LYS A 61 -27.40 -12.68 -20.02
CA LYS A 61 -28.30 -13.64 -19.36
C LYS A 61 -28.13 -15.09 -19.82
N THR A 62 -27.23 -15.38 -20.76
CA THR A 62 -26.83 -16.74 -21.09
C THR A 62 -26.25 -17.42 -19.85
N ARG A 63 -26.51 -18.72 -19.69
CA ARG A 63 -25.98 -19.51 -18.58
C ARG A 63 -25.26 -20.74 -19.07
N LYS A 64 -24.08 -20.96 -18.51
CA LYS A 64 -23.30 -22.16 -18.77
C LYS A 64 -23.18 -22.98 -17.50
N TYR A 65 -23.61 -24.23 -17.57
CA TYR A 65 -23.53 -25.20 -16.49
C TYR A 65 -22.41 -26.20 -16.83
N ILE A 66 -21.41 -26.31 -15.98
CA ILE A 66 -20.27 -27.17 -16.20
C ILE A 66 -20.52 -28.53 -15.54
N GLN A 67 -20.28 -29.61 -16.28
CA GLN A 67 -20.14 -30.95 -15.73
C GLN A 67 -18.70 -31.43 -15.93
N ALA A 68 -17.93 -31.49 -14.86
CA ALA A 68 -16.53 -31.88 -14.85
C ALA A 68 -16.35 -33.34 -14.38
N LYS A 69 -15.74 -34.18 -15.23
CA LYS A 69 -15.33 -35.55 -14.88
C LYS A 69 -13.89 -35.76 -15.32
N LYS A 70 -12.98 -36.11 -14.40
CA LYS A 70 -11.54 -36.11 -14.68
C LYS A 70 -11.13 -37.04 -15.83
N ASN A 71 -11.38 -38.33 -15.69
CA ASN A 71 -10.99 -39.37 -16.64
C ASN A 71 -12.08 -40.45 -16.74
N GLN A 72 -12.19 -41.06 -17.92
CA GLN A 72 -12.87 -42.35 -18.06
C GLN A 72 -12.07 -43.43 -17.31
N THR A 73 -12.73 -44.43 -16.71
CA THR A 73 -12.14 -45.46 -15.84
C THR A 73 -10.91 -46.18 -16.44
N HIS A 74 -10.89 -46.34 -17.75
CA HIS A 74 -9.83 -46.99 -18.53
C HIS A 74 -9.06 -46.01 -19.42
N TYR A 75 -9.16 -44.70 -19.17
CA TYR A 75 -8.48 -43.63 -19.90
C TYR A 75 -8.76 -43.60 -21.41
N LYS A 76 -9.91 -44.15 -21.83
CA LYS A 76 -10.40 -44.08 -23.22
C LYS A 76 -11.34 -42.89 -23.40
N SER A 77 -11.76 -42.63 -24.63
CA SER A 77 -12.87 -41.70 -24.87
C SER A 77 -14.13 -42.16 -24.13
N TRP A 78 -14.85 -41.21 -23.54
CA TRP A 78 -16.17 -41.47 -22.97
C TRP A 78 -17.16 -41.93 -24.04
N SER A 79 -18.09 -42.78 -23.60
CA SER A 79 -19.17 -43.35 -24.39
C SER A 79 -20.50 -43.17 -23.67
N LEU A 80 -21.60 -43.17 -24.42
CA LEU A 80 -22.97 -43.14 -23.87
C LEU A 80 -23.28 -44.37 -22.98
N SER A 81 -22.49 -45.44 -23.09
CA SER A 81 -22.60 -46.64 -22.27
C SER A 81 -21.82 -46.56 -20.96
N ASP A 82 -20.91 -45.61 -20.79
CA ASP A 82 -20.18 -45.45 -19.52
C ASP A 82 -21.15 -45.02 -18.42
N LYS A 83 -21.18 -45.80 -17.33
CA LYS A 83 -22.11 -45.58 -16.20
C LYS A 83 -22.08 -44.13 -15.72
N THR A 84 -20.89 -43.56 -15.52
CA THR A 84 -20.74 -42.17 -15.07
C THR A 84 -21.43 -41.17 -15.99
N ILE A 85 -21.27 -41.29 -17.31
CA ILE A 85 -21.93 -40.37 -18.25
C ILE A 85 -23.42 -40.63 -18.32
N LYS A 86 -23.82 -41.90 -18.34
CA LYS A 86 -25.23 -42.30 -18.36
C LYS A 86 -26.00 -41.76 -17.16
N ASP A 87 -25.37 -41.67 -16.00
CA ASP A 87 -25.97 -41.13 -14.76
C ASP A 87 -26.06 -39.59 -14.77
N GLU A 88 -25.17 -38.88 -15.48
CA GLU A 88 -25.23 -37.41 -15.59
C GLU A 88 -26.16 -36.91 -16.72
N LEU A 89 -26.32 -37.66 -17.81
CA LEU A 89 -27.12 -37.24 -18.97
C LEU A 89 -28.57 -36.87 -18.65
N PRO A 90 -29.31 -37.57 -17.75
CA PRO A 90 -30.64 -37.14 -17.33
C PRO A 90 -30.65 -35.77 -16.65
N LYS A 91 -29.60 -35.44 -15.89
CA LYS A 91 -29.47 -34.10 -15.27
C LYS A 91 -29.28 -33.03 -16.34
N VAL A 92 -28.45 -33.31 -17.34
CA VAL A 92 -28.27 -32.42 -18.51
C VAL A 92 -29.59 -32.13 -19.21
N LEU A 93 -30.42 -33.15 -19.43
CA LEU A 93 -31.76 -32.96 -20.02
C LEU A 93 -32.63 -32.04 -19.16
N THR A 94 -32.71 -32.33 -17.85
CA THR A 94 -33.50 -31.53 -16.91
C THR A 94 -33.04 -30.08 -16.92
N GLN A 95 -31.73 -29.83 -16.95
CA GLN A 95 -31.17 -28.49 -17.02
C GLN A 95 -31.55 -27.78 -18.32
N LEU A 96 -31.29 -28.39 -19.49
CA LEU A 96 -31.51 -27.75 -20.79
C LEU A 96 -32.99 -27.49 -21.09
N LYS A 97 -33.92 -28.26 -20.52
CA LYS A 97 -35.37 -28.02 -20.68
C LYS A 97 -35.87 -26.75 -19.99
N GLN A 98 -35.10 -26.18 -19.07
CA GLN A 98 -35.51 -25.00 -18.31
C GLN A 98 -35.41 -23.68 -19.10
N GLY A 99 -34.54 -23.60 -20.12
CA GLY A 99 -34.31 -22.37 -20.87
C GLY A 99 -33.50 -22.59 -22.14
N LYS A 100 -33.79 -21.80 -23.19
CA LYS A 100 -33.06 -21.87 -24.48
C LYS A 100 -31.70 -21.19 -24.39
N GLU A 101 -31.52 -20.32 -23.42
CA GLU A 101 -30.28 -19.62 -23.09
C GLU A 101 -29.32 -20.47 -22.24
N PHE A 102 -29.69 -21.71 -21.91
CA PHE A 102 -28.88 -22.61 -21.11
C PHE A 102 -27.98 -23.48 -22.00
N ILE A 103 -26.71 -23.52 -21.61
CA ILE A 103 -25.66 -24.30 -22.24
C ILE A 103 -25.10 -25.24 -21.18
N VAL A 104 -24.86 -26.50 -21.53
CA VAL A 104 -24.17 -27.45 -20.64
C VAL A 104 -22.82 -27.79 -21.24
N GLU A 105 -21.73 -27.55 -20.50
CA GLU A 105 -20.37 -27.85 -20.96
C GLU A 105 -19.80 -29.05 -20.22
N PHE A 106 -19.45 -30.09 -20.96
CA PHE A 106 -18.74 -31.24 -20.43
C PHE A 106 -17.23 -31.00 -20.45
N VAL A 107 -16.56 -31.23 -19.31
CA VAL A 107 -15.10 -31.04 -19.18
C VAL A 107 -14.43 -32.29 -18.64
N SER A 108 -13.40 -32.78 -19.34
CA SER A 108 -12.68 -34.01 -19.02
C SER A 108 -11.31 -34.03 -19.72
N ARG A 109 -10.34 -34.77 -19.17
CA ARG A 109 -9.08 -35.08 -19.87
C ARG A 109 -9.28 -36.14 -20.95
N SER A 110 -10.19 -37.08 -20.73
CA SER A 110 -10.64 -38.03 -21.75
C SER A 110 -11.64 -37.36 -22.70
N SER A 111 -11.45 -37.47 -24.01
CA SER A 111 -12.41 -36.95 -25.01
C SER A 111 -13.80 -37.58 -24.84
N PHE A 112 -14.86 -36.85 -25.19
CA PHE A 112 -16.23 -37.37 -25.17
C PHE A 112 -16.63 -38.15 -26.44
N GLY A 113 -15.67 -38.40 -27.34
CA GLY A 113 -15.80 -39.36 -28.43
C GLY A 113 -17.04 -39.12 -29.30
N ASN A 114 -17.93 -40.10 -29.35
CA ASN A 114 -19.12 -40.03 -30.18
C ASN A 114 -20.14 -38.99 -29.73
N LEU A 115 -20.23 -38.70 -28.43
CA LEU A 115 -21.13 -37.67 -27.91
C LEU A 115 -20.70 -36.28 -28.40
N GLU A 116 -19.40 -35.99 -28.37
CA GLU A 116 -18.83 -34.76 -28.93
C GLU A 116 -19.03 -34.65 -30.45
N LYS A 117 -18.81 -35.75 -31.18
CA LYS A 117 -19.06 -35.80 -32.63
C LYS A 117 -20.53 -35.59 -32.96
N LEU A 118 -21.45 -36.18 -32.18
CA LEU A 118 -22.88 -36.03 -32.33
C LEU A 118 -23.27 -34.55 -32.26
N THR A 119 -22.88 -33.86 -31.20
CA THR A 119 -23.19 -32.44 -31.03
C THR A 119 -22.62 -31.58 -32.17
N LYS A 120 -21.35 -31.76 -32.53
CA LYS A 120 -20.70 -31.02 -33.63
C LYS A 120 -21.44 -31.23 -34.96
N ASN A 121 -21.85 -32.46 -35.25
CA ASN A 121 -22.60 -32.75 -36.47
C ASN A 121 -24.01 -32.15 -36.44
N CYS A 122 -24.72 -32.22 -35.30
CA CYS A 122 -26.04 -31.63 -35.15
C CYS A 122 -26.01 -30.10 -35.32
N LEU A 123 -24.97 -29.42 -34.83
CA LEU A 123 -24.80 -27.97 -35.01
C LEU A 123 -24.62 -27.54 -36.48
N LEU A 124 -24.04 -28.40 -37.31
CA LEU A 124 -23.82 -28.12 -38.74
C LEU A 124 -25.06 -28.42 -39.60
N ILE A 125 -26.07 -29.10 -39.04
CA ILE A 125 -27.24 -29.57 -39.77
C ILE A 125 -28.44 -28.69 -39.39
N SER A 126 -29.11 -28.12 -40.39
CA SER A 126 -30.19 -27.16 -40.20
C SER A 126 -31.48 -27.71 -39.58
N SER A 127 -31.73 -29.03 -39.66
CA SER A 127 -32.94 -29.64 -39.10
C SER A 127 -32.80 -31.16 -38.94
N LEU A 128 -33.64 -31.74 -38.07
CA LEU A 128 -33.73 -33.19 -37.91
C LEU A 128 -34.11 -33.91 -39.23
N SER A 129 -35.00 -33.31 -40.02
CA SER A 129 -35.39 -33.86 -41.33
C SER A 129 -34.19 -33.99 -42.26
N HIS A 130 -33.30 -32.98 -42.26
CA HIS A 130 -32.08 -33.01 -43.05
C HIS A 130 -31.07 -34.05 -42.55
N LEU A 131 -30.96 -34.22 -41.23
CA LEU A 131 -30.15 -35.31 -40.64
C LEU A 131 -30.65 -36.69 -41.08
N LYS A 132 -31.97 -36.89 -41.14
CA LYS A 132 -32.58 -38.17 -41.56
C LYS A 132 -32.36 -38.49 -43.05
N SER A 133 -32.45 -37.48 -43.91
CA SER A 133 -32.32 -37.69 -45.36
C SER A 133 -30.87 -37.76 -45.83
N ASN A 134 -30.01 -36.86 -45.32
CA ASN A 134 -28.69 -36.60 -45.90
C ASN A 134 -27.55 -36.67 -44.87
N GLY A 135 -27.85 -36.86 -43.59
CA GLY A 135 -26.85 -36.87 -42.53
C GLY A 135 -26.10 -38.20 -42.37
N PRO A 136 -24.96 -38.20 -41.66
CA PRO A 136 -24.23 -39.43 -41.38
C PRO A 136 -25.08 -40.41 -40.55
N LYS A 137 -25.17 -41.68 -40.99
CA LYS A 137 -25.93 -42.73 -40.29
C LYS A 137 -25.45 -42.95 -38.84
N SER A 138 -24.16 -42.76 -38.58
CA SER A 138 -23.57 -42.83 -37.24
C SER A 138 -24.14 -41.76 -36.31
N THR A 139 -24.24 -40.51 -36.77
CA THR A 139 -24.85 -39.39 -36.03
C THR A 139 -26.31 -39.68 -35.69
N LEU A 140 -27.09 -40.18 -36.65
CA LEU A 140 -28.49 -40.55 -36.38
C LEU A 140 -28.60 -41.68 -35.37
N ASN A 141 -27.72 -42.69 -35.43
CA ASN A 141 -27.70 -43.79 -34.45
C ASN A 141 -27.35 -43.28 -33.03
N ASP A 142 -26.34 -42.43 -32.91
CA ASP A 142 -25.95 -41.87 -31.61
C ASP A 142 -27.01 -40.90 -31.05
N LEU A 143 -27.72 -40.16 -31.91
CA LEU A 143 -28.88 -39.36 -31.53
C LEU A 143 -30.03 -40.23 -30.99
N ASN A 144 -30.33 -41.36 -31.65
CA ASN A 144 -31.36 -42.30 -31.17
C ASN A 144 -30.99 -42.90 -29.80
N LYS A 145 -29.70 -43.24 -29.59
CA LYS A 145 -29.23 -43.71 -28.27
C LYS A 145 -29.38 -42.64 -27.20
N LEU A 146 -29.02 -41.39 -27.50
CA LEU A 146 -29.17 -40.27 -26.58
C LEU A 146 -30.65 -40.00 -26.25
N SER A 147 -31.52 -40.00 -27.27
CA SER A 147 -32.97 -39.89 -27.12
C SER A 147 -33.54 -40.99 -26.21
N ALA A 148 -33.06 -42.23 -26.36
CA ALA A 148 -33.44 -43.34 -25.49
C ALA A 148 -32.96 -43.16 -24.04
N ILE A 149 -31.77 -42.61 -23.82
CA ILE A 149 -31.24 -42.31 -22.46
C ILE A 149 -32.05 -41.17 -21.82
N TRP A 150 -32.39 -40.14 -22.59
CA TRP A 150 -33.17 -39.00 -22.14
C TRP A 150 -34.66 -39.29 -21.99
N GLY A 151 -35.18 -40.33 -22.64
CA GLY A 151 -36.63 -40.56 -22.70
C GLY A 151 -37.38 -39.40 -23.38
N ALA A 152 -36.71 -38.68 -24.29
CA ALA A 152 -37.25 -37.54 -25.01
C ALA A 152 -37.43 -37.88 -26.50
N ASP A 153 -38.34 -37.21 -27.20
CA ASP A 153 -38.48 -37.43 -28.63
C ASP A 153 -37.24 -36.96 -29.41
N LEU A 154 -37.11 -37.46 -30.64
CA LEU A 154 -35.92 -37.25 -31.45
C LEU A 154 -35.71 -35.78 -31.85
N ASN A 155 -36.79 -35.01 -31.97
CA ASN A 155 -36.73 -33.60 -32.37
C ASN A 155 -36.28 -32.73 -31.19
N ASP A 156 -36.83 -32.95 -30.01
CA ASP A 156 -36.37 -32.31 -28.78
C ASP A 156 -34.91 -32.68 -28.49
N THR A 157 -34.56 -33.95 -28.64
CA THR A 157 -33.17 -34.42 -28.49
C THR A 157 -32.23 -33.70 -29.47
N PHE A 158 -32.63 -33.55 -30.74
CA PHE A 158 -31.84 -32.86 -31.76
C PHE A 158 -31.64 -31.37 -31.46
N ASN A 159 -32.65 -30.70 -30.91
CA ASN A 159 -32.53 -29.29 -30.55
C ASN A 159 -31.69 -29.10 -29.29
N LEU A 160 -31.93 -29.90 -28.25
CA LEU A 160 -31.23 -29.77 -26.97
C LEU A 160 -29.75 -30.18 -27.06
N VAL A 161 -29.41 -31.20 -27.85
CA VAL A 161 -28.01 -31.64 -27.99
C VAL A 161 -27.10 -30.56 -28.59
N GLN A 162 -27.65 -29.59 -29.31
CA GLN A 162 -26.92 -28.44 -29.86
C GLN A 162 -26.46 -27.44 -28.78
N HIS A 163 -27.07 -27.50 -27.59
CA HIS A 163 -26.74 -26.63 -26.45
C HIS A 163 -25.70 -27.29 -25.52
N ILE A 164 -25.10 -28.40 -25.95
CA ILE A 164 -24.00 -29.06 -25.25
C ILE A 164 -22.67 -28.60 -25.84
N THR A 165 -21.74 -28.14 -25.00
CA THR A 165 -20.37 -27.81 -25.40
C THR A 165 -19.36 -28.71 -24.70
N TYR A 166 -18.10 -28.66 -25.14
CA TYR A 166 -17.04 -29.49 -24.60
C TYR A 166 -15.81 -28.63 -24.34
N GLY A 167 -15.29 -28.69 -23.11
CA GLY A 167 -14.02 -28.05 -22.75
C GLY A 167 -12.85 -28.76 -23.41
N SER A 168 -11.74 -28.04 -23.61
CA SER A 168 -10.52 -28.61 -24.17
C SER A 168 -9.98 -29.78 -23.30
N PRO A 169 -9.60 -30.92 -23.90
CA PRO A 169 -9.10 -32.10 -23.19
C PRO A 169 -7.62 -31.94 -22.82
N ILE A 170 -7.30 -30.84 -22.14
CA ILE A 170 -5.95 -30.56 -21.64
C ILE A 170 -5.74 -31.18 -20.28
N ASN A 171 -4.49 -31.50 -19.96
CA ASN A 171 -4.12 -32.07 -18.66
C ASN A 171 -4.09 -30.99 -17.55
N ASP A 172 -3.93 -31.43 -16.30
CA ASP A 172 -3.99 -30.55 -15.13
C ASP A 172 -2.86 -29.50 -15.13
N GLU A 173 -1.66 -29.87 -15.62
CA GLU A 173 -0.48 -28.97 -15.71
C GLU A 173 -0.66 -27.91 -16.78
N GLU A 174 -1.12 -28.29 -17.97
CA GLU A 174 -1.46 -27.37 -19.08
C GLU A 174 -2.52 -26.35 -18.64
N ARG A 175 -3.51 -26.80 -17.86
CA ARG A 175 -4.55 -25.93 -17.32
C ARG A 175 -4.01 -24.94 -16.29
N LEU A 176 -3.14 -25.38 -15.39
CA LEU A 176 -2.46 -24.50 -14.44
C LEU A 176 -1.54 -23.50 -15.14
N ALA A 177 -0.84 -23.92 -16.20
CA ALA A 177 -0.01 -23.03 -17.02
C ALA A 177 -0.87 -21.96 -17.71
N TYR A 178 -2.03 -22.34 -18.26
CA TYR A 178 -3.00 -21.40 -18.81
C TYR A 178 -3.49 -20.39 -17.74
N ILE A 179 -3.91 -20.87 -16.57
CA ILE A 179 -4.34 -20.02 -15.45
C ILE A 179 -3.23 -19.04 -15.04
N SER A 180 -2.00 -19.53 -14.88
CA SER A 180 -0.84 -18.72 -14.52
C SER A 180 -0.55 -17.64 -15.59
N SER A 181 -0.65 -18.00 -16.87
CA SER A 181 -0.44 -17.05 -17.97
C SER A 181 -1.46 -15.90 -17.97
N LEU A 182 -2.74 -16.19 -17.67
CA LEU A 182 -3.78 -15.18 -17.54
C LEU A 182 -3.47 -14.22 -16.37
N LEU A 183 -3.20 -14.78 -15.18
CA LEU A 183 -2.93 -13.99 -13.99
C LEU A 183 -1.67 -13.13 -14.12
N LYS A 184 -0.60 -13.66 -14.71
CA LYS A 184 0.67 -12.93 -14.90
C LYS A 184 0.47 -11.58 -15.57
N SER A 185 -0.45 -11.50 -16.54
CA SER A 185 -0.74 -10.26 -17.28
C SER A 185 -1.50 -9.19 -16.49
N ILE A 186 -2.14 -9.54 -15.36
CA ILE A 186 -3.09 -8.65 -14.67
C ILE A 186 -2.81 -8.43 -13.18
N VAL A 187 -2.06 -9.31 -12.52
CA VAL A 187 -1.72 -9.21 -11.10
C VAL A 187 -0.23 -9.37 -10.83
N ALA A 188 0.20 -8.81 -9.71
CA ALA A 188 1.48 -9.13 -9.12
C ALA A 188 1.42 -10.47 -8.36
N HIS A 189 2.54 -11.19 -8.29
CA HIS A 189 2.72 -12.48 -7.62
C HIS A 189 1.67 -13.52 -8.05
N PRO A 190 1.63 -13.90 -9.36
CA PRO A 190 0.59 -14.79 -9.90
C PRO A 190 0.52 -16.15 -9.20
N ASP A 191 1.64 -16.70 -8.72
CA ASP A 191 1.67 -17.99 -8.02
C ASP A 191 0.96 -17.92 -6.65
N LEU A 192 1.16 -16.81 -5.91
CA LEU A 192 0.42 -16.56 -4.67
C LEU A 192 -1.06 -16.28 -4.96
N ALA A 193 -1.36 -15.58 -6.06
CA ALA A 193 -2.73 -15.37 -6.49
C ALA A 193 -3.45 -16.71 -6.74
N ILE A 194 -2.80 -17.68 -7.39
CA ILE A 194 -3.35 -19.03 -7.59
C ILE A 194 -3.65 -19.71 -6.25
N LEU A 195 -2.73 -19.62 -5.28
CA LEU A 195 -2.92 -20.22 -3.95
C LEU A 195 -4.15 -19.62 -3.26
N TYR A 196 -4.23 -18.29 -3.19
CA TYR A 196 -5.36 -17.60 -2.56
C TYR A 196 -6.68 -17.84 -3.30
N LEU A 197 -6.68 -17.89 -4.63
CA LEU A 197 -7.90 -18.18 -5.39
C LEU A 197 -8.38 -19.62 -5.18
N LYS A 198 -7.48 -20.59 -4.94
CA LYS A 198 -7.89 -21.94 -4.50
C LYS A 198 -8.59 -21.89 -3.14
N ASP A 199 -8.07 -21.10 -2.20
CA ASP A 199 -8.72 -20.92 -0.89
C ASP A 199 -10.10 -20.27 -1.04
N LEU A 200 -10.24 -19.30 -1.95
CA LEU A 200 -11.53 -18.66 -2.27
C LEU A 200 -12.53 -19.65 -2.87
N VAL A 201 -12.09 -20.49 -3.81
CA VAL A 201 -12.92 -21.56 -4.38
C VAL A 201 -13.39 -22.49 -3.27
N ASN A 202 -12.50 -22.91 -2.37
CA ASN A 202 -12.85 -23.73 -1.22
C ASN A 202 -13.87 -23.03 -0.29
N GLU A 203 -13.72 -21.73 0.02
CA GLU A 203 -14.69 -20.98 0.84
C GLU A 203 -16.09 -21.02 0.22
N TYR A 204 -16.19 -20.91 -1.10
CA TYR A 204 -17.47 -20.93 -1.82
C TYR A 204 -18.02 -22.34 -2.08
N THR A 205 -17.18 -23.37 -2.01
CA THR A 205 -17.58 -24.79 -2.13
C THR A 205 -18.10 -25.35 -0.81
N VAL A 206 -17.43 -25.04 0.31
CA VAL A 206 -17.70 -25.68 1.62
C VAL A 206 -18.94 -25.06 2.28
N LYS A 207 -20.15 -25.40 1.82
CA LYS A 207 -21.48 -25.10 2.43
C LYS A 207 -21.51 -23.80 3.27
N ALA A 208 -20.98 -22.69 2.75
CA ALA A 208 -20.62 -21.54 3.57
C ALA A 208 -21.72 -20.48 3.55
N LYS A 209 -22.44 -20.40 4.67
CA LYS A 209 -23.34 -19.32 5.12
C LYS A 209 -24.54 -19.01 4.19
N PRO A 210 -25.77 -18.91 4.74
CA PRO A 210 -26.93 -18.44 3.98
C PRO A 210 -26.61 -17.10 3.30
N GLY A 211 -26.61 -17.08 1.96
CA GLY A 211 -26.45 -15.86 1.16
C GLY A 211 -25.12 -15.68 0.41
N LYS A 212 -24.10 -16.52 0.60
CA LYS A 212 -22.84 -16.48 -0.18
C LYS A 212 -22.76 -17.63 -1.20
N HIS A 213 -23.62 -17.63 -2.21
CA HIS A 213 -23.61 -18.64 -3.28
C HIS A 213 -23.16 -18.09 -4.64
N ILE A 214 -22.96 -16.78 -4.75
CA ILE A 214 -22.63 -16.10 -6.00
C ILE A 214 -21.34 -15.33 -5.76
N LEU A 215 -20.32 -15.65 -6.56
CA LEU A 215 -19.05 -14.95 -6.61
C LEU A 215 -19.06 -13.95 -7.77
N ARG A 216 -18.79 -12.68 -7.48
CA ARG A 216 -18.64 -11.62 -8.50
C ARG A 216 -17.19 -11.16 -8.59
N LYS A 217 -16.84 -10.50 -9.70
CA LYS A 217 -15.50 -9.91 -9.92
C LYS A 217 -15.05 -9.01 -8.76
N SER A 218 -15.97 -8.22 -8.18
CA SER A 218 -15.68 -7.39 -7.00
C SER A 218 -15.27 -8.18 -5.76
N ASP A 219 -15.83 -9.37 -5.57
CA ASP A 219 -15.52 -10.24 -4.43
C ASP A 219 -14.12 -10.82 -4.59
N VAL A 220 -13.76 -11.24 -5.81
CA VAL A 220 -12.41 -11.70 -6.15
C VAL A 220 -11.38 -10.59 -5.93
N ILE A 221 -11.63 -9.38 -6.43
CA ILE A 221 -10.75 -8.22 -6.24
C ILE A 221 -10.57 -7.92 -4.74
N LYS A 222 -11.66 -7.90 -3.98
CA LYS A 222 -11.61 -7.63 -2.55
C LYS A 222 -10.81 -8.69 -1.80
N PHE A 223 -11.02 -9.96 -2.15
CA PHE A 223 -10.32 -11.08 -1.53
C PHE A 223 -8.81 -11.03 -1.83
N LEU A 224 -8.43 -10.85 -3.10
CA LEU A 224 -7.02 -10.72 -3.51
C LEU A 224 -6.34 -9.53 -2.83
N ASN A 225 -6.95 -8.34 -2.86
CA ASN A 225 -6.40 -7.14 -2.24
C ASN A 225 -6.21 -7.32 -0.72
N SER A 226 -7.14 -8.02 -0.05
CA SER A 226 -7.02 -8.30 1.38
C SER A 226 -5.85 -9.23 1.73
N ASN A 227 -5.39 -10.02 0.75
CA ASN A 227 -4.24 -10.91 0.85
C ASN A 227 -2.97 -10.33 0.17
N GLY A 228 -2.94 -9.02 -0.12
CA GLY A 228 -1.77 -8.34 -0.67
C GLY A 228 -1.53 -8.58 -2.17
N ILE A 229 -2.48 -9.19 -2.88
CA ILE A 229 -2.44 -9.38 -4.33
C ILE A 229 -3.23 -8.26 -4.99
N PHE A 230 -2.53 -7.39 -5.71
CA PHE A 230 -3.13 -6.23 -6.37
C PHE A 230 -3.14 -6.39 -7.89
N SER A 231 -4.16 -5.80 -8.51
CA SER A 231 -4.16 -5.61 -9.96
C SER A 231 -2.97 -4.74 -10.34
N ALA A 232 -2.09 -5.31 -11.14
CA ALA A 232 -0.82 -4.73 -11.53
C ALA A 232 -0.48 -5.33 -12.91
N PRO A 233 -0.77 -4.64 -14.02
CA PRO A 233 -0.35 -5.11 -15.33
C PRO A 233 1.19 -5.19 -15.43
N GLU A 234 1.69 -5.65 -16.56
CA GLU A 234 3.13 -5.56 -16.83
C GLU A 234 3.54 -4.09 -16.95
N PHE A 235 4.57 -3.73 -16.18
CA PHE A 235 5.19 -2.41 -16.21
C PHE A 235 6.64 -2.54 -16.62
N ASP A 236 7.22 -1.45 -17.13
CA ASP A 236 8.66 -1.34 -17.29
C ASP A 236 9.32 -1.11 -15.91
N ASN A 237 9.92 -2.17 -15.36
CA ASN A 237 10.59 -2.11 -14.06
C ASN A 237 11.66 -1.02 -14.01
N SER A 238 12.36 -0.74 -15.11
CA SER A 238 13.41 0.28 -15.15
C SER A 238 12.82 1.69 -14.98
N LYS A 239 11.64 1.94 -15.55
CA LYS A 239 10.92 3.21 -15.36
C LYS A 239 10.43 3.37 -13.93
N ILE A 240 9.84 2.33 -13.35
CA ILE A 240 9.40 2.36 -11.93
C ILE A 240 10.60 2.65 -11.02
N ILE A 241 11.74 1.98 -11.23
CA ILE A 241 12.95 2.22 -10.43
C ILE A 241 13.44 3.67 -10.59
N ALA A 242 13.44 4.21 -11.81
CA ALA A 242 13.83 5.60 -12.05
C ALA A 242 12.87 6.61 -11.38
N GLU A 243 11.57 6.34 -11.41
CA GLU A 243 10.54 7.13 -10.71
C GLU A 243 10.77 7.10 -9.20
N LEU A 244 10.97 5.92 -8.60
CA LEU A 244 11.26 5.77 -7.17
C LEU A 244 12.55 6.48 -6.76
N LYS A 245 13.60 6.41 -7.59
CA LYS A 245 14.86 7.15 -7.35
C LYS A 245 14.63 8.66 -7.39
N THR A 246 13.89 9.14 -8.38
CA THR A 246 13.56 10.57 -8.52
C THR A 246 12.74 11.06 -7.31
N LEU A 247 11.73 10.29 -6.94
CA LEU A 247 10.92 10.53 -5.75
C LEU A 247 11.80 10.57 -4.49
N SER A 248 12.72 9.62 -4.39
CA SER A 248 13.60 9.51 -3.25
C SER A 248 14.61 10.64 -3.12
N GLN A 249 14.99 11.34 -4.20
CA GLN A 249 15.88 12.51 -4.13
C GLN A 249 15.20 13.70 -3.43
N ILE A 250 13.88 13.72 -3.42
CA ILE A 250 13.10 14.77 -2.79
C ILE A 250 13.19 14.57 -1.27
N GLY A 251 13.70 15.60 -0.58
CA GLY A 251 13.84 15.58 0.88
C GLY A 251 15.13 14.93 1.40
N ARG A 252 16.00 14.37 0.53
CA ARG A 252 17.34 13.89 0.94
C ARG A 252 18.36 15.00 1.16
N GLN A 253 18.07 16.22 0.69
CA GLN A 253 18.88 17.39 0.98
C GLN A 253 18.54 17.93 2.36
N TRP A 254 19.35 17.55 3.35
CA TRP A 254 19.20 17.95 4.74
C TRP A 254 20.59 18.13 5.37
N GLN A 255 20.74 19.09 6.29
CA GLN A 255 21.97 19.24 7.05
C GLN A 255 22.09 18.10 8.07
N ARG A 256 23.18 17.34 8.00
CA ARG A 256 23.38 16.11 8.79
C ARG A 256 24.60 16.14 9.71
N ASP A 257 25.34 17.23 9.68
CA ASP A 257 26.52 17.47 10.50
C ASP A 257 26.26 18.60 11.51
N ILE A 258 27.05 18.58 12.58
CA ILE A 258 27.20 19.70 13.50
C ILE A 258 28.66 20.15 13.40
N ASP A 259 28.88 21.37 12.90
CA ASP A 259 30.22 21.94 12.72
C ASP A 259 31.15 21.02 11.91
N GLY A 260 30.62 20.48 10.80
CA GLY A 260 31.34 19.58 9.89
C GLY A 260 31.49 18.14 10.39
N ILE A 261 30.95 17.81 11.57
CA ILE A 261 31.06 16.47 12.16
C ILE A 261 29.71 15.77 12.08
N LYS A 262 29.69 14.62 11.41
CA LYS A 262 28.54 13.71 11.39
C LYS A 262 28.48 12.93 12.71
N ILE A 263 27.29 12.88 13.31
CA ILE A 263 27.08 12.14 14.57
C ILE A 263 26.46 10.78 14.25
N GLU A 264 27.20 9.70 14.51
CA GLU A 264 26.72 8.35 14.28
C GLU A 264 25.58 7.95 15.21
N ARG A 265 24.63 7.17 14.71
CA ARG A 265 23.44 6.75 15.47
C ARG A 265 23.30 5.24 15.41
N HIS A 266 23.38 4.59 16.57
CA HIS A 266 23.30 3.13 16.69
C HIS A 266 21.96 2.57 16.16
N GLU A 267 20.91 3.39 16.19
CA GLU A 267 19.59 3.06 15.70
C GLU A 267 19.58 2.72 14.19
N VAL A 268 20.54 3.24 13.40
CA VAL A 268 20.71 2.86 11.99
C VAL A 268 20.98 1.35 11.88
N ASN A 269 21.93 0.84 12.66
CA ASN A 269 22.28 -0.59 12.68
C ASN A 269 21.13 -1.45 13.22
N THR A 270 20.40 -0.96 14.22
CA THR A 270 19.20 -1.64 14.72
C THR A 270 18.16 -1.80 13.60
N ILE A 271 17.89 -0.75 12.82
CA ILE A 271 16.94 -0.81 11.71
C ILE A 271 17.44 -1.73 10.59
N LEU A 272 18.73 -1.68 10.23
CA LEU A 272 19.34 -2.59 9.25
C LEU A 272 19.20 -4.07 9.65
N ASN A 273 19.36 -4.39 10.94
CA ASN A 273 19.14 -5.74 11.45
C ASN A 273 17.67 -6.17 11.33
N LEU A 274 16.72 -5.28 11.60
CA LEU A 274 15.29 -5.57 11.42
C LEU A 274 14.92 -5.76 9.94
N ILE A 275 15.49 -4.97 9.03
CA ILE A 275 15.34 -5.16 7.57
C ILE A 275 15.85 -6.54 7.16
N SER A 276 17.02 -6.94 7.68
CA SER A 276 17.63 -8.25 7.41
C SER A 276 16.77 -9.40 7.94
N ASN A 277 16.09 -9.20 9.07
CA ASN A 277 15.12 -10.13 9.65
C ASN A 277 13.71 -10.03 9.01
N ASN A 278 13.56 -9.29 7.92
CA ASN A 278 12.31 -9.12 7.17
C ASN A 278 11.13 -8.58 8.01
N THR A 279 11.42 -7.74 9.02
CA THR A 279 10.40 -7.00 9.77
C THR A 279 9.70 -6.03 8.80
N LYS A 280 8.39 -6.21 8.60
CA LYS A 280 7.63 -5.52 7.53
C LYS A 280 7.34 -4.07 7.84
N THR A 281 7.10 -3.74 9.11
CA THR A 281 6.70 -2.39 9.52
C THR A 281 7.46 -1.95 10.75
N ILE A 282 8.23 -0.87 10.60
CA ILE A 282 9.09 -0.30 11.63
C ILE A 282 8.70 1.17 11.85
N LEU A 283 8.43 1.56 13.09
CA LEU A 283 8.18 2.94 13.46
C LEU A 283 9.34 3.51 14.29
N LEU A 284 9.95 4.59 13.81
CA LEU A 284 10.93 5.38 14.54
C LEU A 284 10.25 6.56 15.24
N THR A 285 10.20 6.54 16.57
CA THR A 285 9.63 7.63 17.37
C THR A 285 10.73 8.44 18.05
N SER A 286 10.53 9.74 18.21
CA SER A 286 11.45 10.56 19.02
C SER A 286 10.82 11.86 19.51
N MET A 287 11.51 12.49 20.45
CA MET A 287 11.27 13.90 20.80
C MET A 287 11.68 14.86 19.65
N PRO A 288 11.16 16.10 19.64
CA PRO A 288 11.57 17.10 18.66
C PRO A 288 13.08 17.38 18.72
N GLY A 289 13.73 17.45 17.55
CA GLY A 289 15.16 17.77 17.45
C GLY A 289 16.12 16.60 17.70
N SER A 290 15.63 15.39 18.02
CA SER A 290 16.48 14.21 18.27
C SER A 290 17.21 13.65 17.03
N GLY A 291 16.93 14.15 15.82
CA GLY A 291 17.66 13.77 14.60
C GLY A 291 17.06 12.63 13.77
N LYS A 292 15.75 12.37 13.85
CA LYS A 292 15.07 11.30 13.07
C LYS A 292 15.39 11.33 11.57
N THR A 293 15.24 12.50 10.95
CA THR A 293 15.53 12.67 9.52
C THR A 293 16.97 12.28 9.21
N CYS A 294 17.95 12.67 10.04
CA CYS A 294 19.35 12.27 9.84
C CYS A 294 19.52 10.75 9.91
N VAL A 295 18.92 10.09 10.89
CA VAL A 295 18.94 8.61 11.01
C VAL A 295 18.33 7.94 9.78
N LEU A 296 17.18 8.42 9.31
CA LEU A 296 16.54 7.87 8.12
C LEU A 296 17.37 8.09 6.86
N LEU A 297 18.03 9.23 6.72
CA LEU A 297 18.91 9.52 5.58
C LEU A 297 20.21 8.71 5.62
N ASP A 298 20.77 8.50 6.81
CA ASP A 298 21.93 7.63 6.98
C ASP A 298 21.60 6.17 6.71
N LEU A 299 20.37 5.74 7.09
CA LEU A 299 19.82 4.46 6.69
C LEU A 299 19.65 4.36 5.17
N CYS A 300 19.15 5.40 4.51
CA CYS A 300 19.03 5.45 3.06
C CYS A 300 20.40 5.26 2.38
N ASP A 301 21.43 5.97 2.83
CA ASP A 301 22.79 5.85 2.29
C ASP A 301 23.35 4.43 2.46
N ALA A 302 23.06 3.78 3.60
CA ALA A 302 23.46 2.39 3.84
C ALA A 302 22.73 1.40 2.91
N ILE A 303 21.43 1.60 2.67
CA ILE A 303 20.62 0.75 1.79
C ILE A 303 20.98 0.94 0.31
N ASP A 304 21.35 2.15 -0.12
CA ASP A 304 21.76 2.42 -1.50
C ASP A 304 23.00 1.60 -1.92
N SER A 305 23.76 1.07 -0.95
CA SER A 305 24.89 0.16 -1.18
C SER A 305 24.47 -1.32 -1.34
N SER A 306 23.17 -1.61 -1.26
CA SER A 306 22.58 -2.95 -1.35
C SER A 306 21.81 -3.13 -2.67
N PRO A 307 21.40 -4.36 -3.05
CA PRO A 307 20.55 -4.59 -4.21
C PRO A 307 19.08 -4.19 -4.01
N ASP A 308 18.71 -3.74 -2.80
CA ASP A 308 17.33 -3.34 -2.50
C ASP A 308 16.94 -2.06 -3.24
N ILE A 309 15.66 -1.95 -3.60
CA ILE A 309 15.10 -0.73 -4.16
C ILE A 309 14.56 0.14 -3.05
N LEU A 310 15.12 1.35 -2.92
CA LEU A 310 14.75 2.30 -1.88
C LEU A 310 13.89 3.45 -2.43
N ALA A 311 12.86 3.84 -1.69
CA ALA A 311 12.18 5.12 -1.86
C ALA A 311 12.05 5.86 -0.53
N PHE A 312 12.62 7.06 -0.46
CA PHE A 312 12.46 8.00 0.64
C PHE A 312 11.30 8.96 0.34
N LEU A 313 10.35 9.04 1.26
CA LEU A 313 9.09 9.75 1.11
C LEU A 313 8.94 10.73 2.27
N LYS A 314 8.76 12.01 1.96
CA LYS A 314 8.53 13.04 2.98
C LYS A 314 7.03 13.32 3.09
N GLY A 315 6.51 13.39 4.32
CA GLY A 315 5.09 13.57 4.62
C GLY A 315 4.44 14.88 4.16
N ASP A 316 5.15 15.78 3.49
CA ASP A 316 4.63 17.02 2.90
C ASP A 316 4.48 16.97 1.37
N TRP A 317 4.81 15.86 0.72
CA TRP A 317 4.73 15.70 -0.74
C TRP A 317 3.30 15.40 -1.22
N PRO A 318 2.83 15.94 -2.38
CA PRO A 318 1.52 15.62 -2.94
C PRO A 318 1.28 14.11 -2.95
N LEU A 319 0.12 13.72 -2.44
CA LEU A 319 -0.40 12.36 -2.42
C LEU A 319 -0.12 11.67 -3.76
N TRP A 320 0.34 10.43 -3.69
CA TRP A 320 0.97 9.64 -4.76
C TRP A 320 0.06 9.24 -5.93
N ASP A 321 -0.94 10.06 -6.23
CA ASP A 321 -1.92 9.84 -7.28
C ASP A 321 -1.35 10.21 -8.68
N ASN A 322 -0.22 10.94 -8.73
CA ASN A 322 0.40 11.46 -9.96
C ASN A 322 1.70 10.74 -10.37
N ILE A 323 1.81 9.44 -10.13
CA ILE A 323 2.95 8.69 -10.68
C ILE A 323 2.60 8.34 -12.14
N GLU A 324 3.27 8.97 -13.09
CA GLU A 324 3.05 8.80 -14.54
C GLU A 324 3.18 7.34 -14.99
N GLY A 325 2.52 6.93 -16.08
CA GLY A 325 2.71 5.59 -16.66
C GLY A 325 1.66 4.52 -16.30
N GLY A 326 0.52 4.94 -15.71
CA GLY A 326 -0.63 4.06 -15.46
C GLY A 326 -0.48 3.14 -14.23
N GLY A 327 -1.61 2.73 -13.65
CA GLY A 327 -1.64 1.94 -12.42
C GLY A 327 -1.37 2.74 -11.14
N SER A 328 -1.79 2.21 -9.99
CA SER A 328 -1.55 2.86 -8.69
C SER A 328 -0.10 2.66 -8.21
N PHE A 329 0.39 3.50 -7.28
CA PHE A 329 1.68 3.28 -6.62
C PHE A 329 1.79 1.87 -6.02
N VAL A 330 0.71 1.40 -5.39
CA VAL A 330 0.63 0.05 -4.82
C VAL A 330 0.84 -1.02 -5.89
N SER A 331 0.19 -0.88 -7.04
CA SER A 331 0.32 -1.80 -8.18
C SER A 331 1.76 -1.86 -8.70
N LYS A 332 2.42 -0.71 -8.82
CA LYS A 332 3.81 -0.62 -9.30
C LYS A 332 4.80 -1.26 -8.32
N CYS A 333 4.68 -0.92 -7.03
CA CYS A 333 5.49 -1.55 -5.98
C CYS A 333 5.23 -3.06 -5.92
N ALA A 334 3.97 -3.49 -6.03
CA ALA A 334 3.62 -4.91 -6.03
C ALA A 334 4.28 -5.66 -7.20
N ARG A 335 4.25 -5.12 -8.42
CA ARG A 335 4.93 -5.72 -9.56
C ARG A 335 6.44 -5.80 -9.35
N LEU A 336 7.07 -4.70 -8.92
CA LEU A 336 8.51 -4.65 -8.71
C LEU A 336 8.96 -5.63 -7.61
N SER A 337 8.10 -5.86 -6.62
CA SER A 337 8.38 -6.76 -5.49
C SER A 337 8.49 -8.26 -5.84
N GLU A 338 8.11 -8.66 -7.06
CA GLU A 338 8.33 -10.02 -7.57
C GLU A 338 9.81 -10.34 -7.76
N SER A 339 10.62 -9.33 -8.06
CA SER A 339 12.04 -9.49 -8.43
C SER A 339 13.00 -8.74 -7.52
N HIS A 340 12.50 -7.77 -6.74
CA HIS A 340 13.32 -6.94 -5.87
C HIS A 340 12.68 -6.81 -4.49
N ARG A 341 13.50 -6.69 -3.45
CA ARG A 341 13.01 -6.20 -2.16
C ARG A 341 12.93 -4.69 -2.21
N ILE A 342 11.81 -4.14 -1.73
CA ILE A 342 11.53 -2.71 -1.75
C ILE A 342 11.52 -2.20 -0.31
N ILE A 343 12.32 -1.17 -0.03
CA ILE A 343 12.34 -0.47 1.24
C ILE A 343 11.71 0.91 1.06
N LEU A 344 10.64 1.18 1.79
CA LEU A 344 9.95 2.46 1.79
C LEU A 344 10.25 3.17 3.11
N VAL A 345 10.98 4.28 3.02
CA VAL A 345 11.32 5.12 4.17
C VAL A 345 10.44 6.35 4.15
N ILE A 346 9.74 6.61 5.25
CA ILE A 346 8.74 7.66 5.35
C ILE A 346 9.12 8.57 6.50
N ASP A 347 9.45 9.82 6.19
CA ASP A 347 9.75 10.81 7.20
C ASP A 347 8.55 11.71 7.51
N ALA A 348 8.47 12.13 8.77
CA ALA A 348 7.58 13.15 9.29
C ALA A 348 6.07 12.87 9.12
N LEU A 349 5.59 11.69 9.56
CA LEU A 349 4.14 11.42 9.65
C LEU A 349 3.39 12.44 10.53
N ASP A 350 4.08 13.08 11.48
CA ASP A 350 3.54 14.16 12.32
C ASP A 350 3.20 15.43 11.52
N VAL A 351 3.83 15.65 10.36
CA VAL A 351 3.45 16.77 9.48
C VAL A 351 2.11 16.49 8.79
N LEU A 352 1.85 15.22 8.44
CA LEU A 352 0.56 14.80 7.88
C LEU A 352 -0.59 14.89 8.88
N SER A 353 -0.35 14.64 10.17
CA SER A 353 -1.38 14.73 11.23
C SER A 353 -1.83 16.17 11.47
N LEU A 354 -0.96 17.16 11.24
CA LEU A 354 -1.21 18.59 11.44
C LEU A 354 -1.82 19.28 10.20
N ASN A 355 -1.87 18.59 9.06
CA ASN A 355 -2.32 19.20 7.81
C ASN A 355 -3.85 19.41 7.78
N ARG A 356 -4.32 20.47 7.09
CA ARG A 356 -5.73 20.90 7.11
C ARG A 356 -6.71 19.83 6.59
N GLU A 357 -6.22 18.92 5.76
CA GLU A 357 -6.97 17.79 5.26
C GLU A 357 -6.69 16.57 6.14
N HIS A 358 -7.52 16.34 7.17
CA HIS A 358 -7.47 15.13 8.02
C HIS A 358 -7.49 13.80 7.22
N ASN A 359 -7.82 13.86 5.93
CA ASN A 359 -7.77 12.72 5.01
C ASN A 359 -6.36 12.35 4.55
N ALA A 360 -5.37 13.24 4.60
CA ALA A 360 -4.03 12.96 4.08
C ALA A 360 -3.34 11.85 4.88
N LEU A 361 -3.31 11.96 6.21
CA LEU A 361 -2.79 10.91 7.09
C LEU A 361 -3.56 9.59 6.90
N LYS A 362 -4.90 9.64 6.81
CA LYS A 362 -5.72 8.43 6.62
C LYS A 362 -5.42 7.73 5.28
N ARG A 363 -5.31 8.49 4.18
CA ARG A 363 -4.95 7.95 2.85
C ARG A 363 -3.57 7.31 2.89
N PHE A 364 -2.63 7.99 3.51
CA PHE A 364 -1.26 7.50 3.67
C PHE A 364 -1.20 6.19 4.46
N LEU A 365 -1.85 6.15 5.61
CA LEU A 365 -1.94 4.97 6.46
C LEU A 365 -2.63 3.80 5.74
N THR A 366 -3.66 4.09 4.93
CA THR A 366 -4.30 3.08 4.08
C THR A 366 -3.30 2.45 3.10
N LEU A 367 -2.42 3.26 2.52
CA LEU A 367 -1.40 2.77 1.62
C LEU A 367 -0.33 1.94 2.34
N VAL A 368 0.12 2.36 3.53
CA VAL A 368 1.01 1.54 4.36
C VAL A 368 0.34 0.19 4.68
N ASP A 369 -0.96 0.15 4.93
CA ASP A 369 -1.70 -1.10 5.14
C ASP A 369 -1.74 -1.96 3.87
N GLN A 370 -1.89 -1.35 2.70
CA GLN A 370 -1.87 -2.08 1.43
C GLN A 370 -0.49 -2.66 1.12
N LEU A 371 0.56 -1.84 1.21
CA LEU A 371 1.93 -2.24 0.87
C LEU A 371 2.55 -3.21 1.87
N SER A 372 2.20 -3.12 3.16
CA SER A 372 2.70 -4.08 4.17
C SER A 372 2.22 -5.52 3.95
N ARG A 373 1.11 -5.70 3.22
CA ARG A 373 0.60 -7.03 2.83
C ARG A 373 1.31 -7.61 1.62
N VAL A 374 2.01 -6.79 0.84
CA VAL A 374 2.70 -7.23 -0.36
C VAL A 374 4.02 -7.93 0.04
N PRO A 375 4.32 -9.11 -0.54
CA PRO A 375 5.61 -9.77 -0.34
C PRO A 375 6.78 -8.85 -0.68
N ASN A 376 7.94 -9.08 -0.05
CA ASN A 376 9.18 -8.34 -0.34
C ASN A 376 9.13 -6.80 -0.19
N ILE A 377 8.10 -6.23 0.44
CA ILE A 377 8.08 -4.80 0.83
C ILE A 377 8.32 -4.66 2.34
N ILE A 378 9.16 -3.68 2.70
CA ILE A 378 9.43 -3.26 4.09
C ILE A 378 9.18 -1.76 4.18
N ILE A 379 8.50 -1.34 5.24
CA ILE A 379 8.10 0.05 5.47
C ILE A 379 8.69 0.53 6.79
N ILE A 380 9.44 1.62 6.72
CA ILE A 380 9.99 2.35 7.86
C ILE A 380 9.35 3.72 7.88
N ALA A 381 8.72 4.09 9.00
CA ALA A 381 8.12 5.40 9.16
C ALA A 381 8.66 6.12 10.39
N ALA A 382 8.65 7.45 10.37
CA ALA A 382 9.05 8.28 11.50
C ALA A 382 7.96 9.26 11.93
N CYS A 383 7.78 9.42 13.24
CA CYS A 383 6.89 10.43 13.82
C CYS A 383 7.41 10.91 15.19
N ARG A 384 6.75 11.89 15.81
CA ARG A 384 7.06 12.26 17.20
C ARG A 384 6.42 11.28 18.16
N SER A 385 7.09 10.99 19.28
CA SER A 385 6.55 10.12 20.33
C SER A 385 5.18 10.60 20.83
N PHE A 386 4.97 11.93 20.89
CA PHE A 386 3.67 12.52 21.22
C PHE A 386 2.58 12.12 20.23
N ASP A 387 2.82 12.25 18.92
CA ASP A 387 1.82 11.93 17.91
C ASP A 387 1.53 10.42 17.87
N ALA A 388 2.54 9.57 18.04
CA ALA A 388 2.36 8.13 18.20
C ALA A 388 1.44 7.77 19.39
N GLN A 389 1.55 8.51 20.49
CA GLN A 389 0.81 8.26 21.72
C GLN A 389 -0.62 8.82 21.70
N TYR A 390 -0.82 9.99 21.08
CA TYR A 390 -2.06 10.76 21.23
C TYR A 390 -2.89 10.90 19.95
N ASP A 391 -2.31 10.74 18.75
CA ASP A 391 -3.10 10.75 17.52
C ASP A 391 -3.88 9.42 17.39
N PRO A 392 -5.22 9.44 17.29
CA PRO A 392 -6.02 8.21 17.23
C PRO A 392 -5.71 7.29 16.05
N LEU A 393 -5.24 7.83 14.92
CA LEU A 393 -4.90 7.05 13.73
C LEU A 393 -3.53 6.37 13.87
N LEU A 394 -2.58 7.02 14.55
CA LEU A 394 -1.25 6.45 14.81
C LEU A 394 -1.27 5.50 16.01
N ARG A 395 -1.93 5.88 17.12
CA ARG A 395 -1.98 5.12 18.37
C ARG A 395 -2.57 3.72 18.20
N ASN A 396 -3.63 3.61 17.40
CA ASN A 396 -4.34 2.34 17.21
C ASN A 396 -3.68 1.43 16.15
N ARG A 397 -2.57 1.88 15.55
CA ARG A 397 -1.89 1.14 14.50
C ARG A 397 -0.92 0.14 15.11
N LYS A 398 -0.90 -1.06 14.53
CA LYS A 398 0.07 -2.09 14.88
C LYS A 398 1.29 -1.95 13.97
N TRP A 399 2.43 -1.71 14.59
CA TRP A 399 3.74 -1.80 13.96
C TRP A 399 4.40 -3.07 14.48
N GLU A 400 5.10 -3.81 13.62
CA GLU A 400 5.83 -5.00 14.07
C GLU A 400 6.95 -4.63 15.04
N GLN A 401 7.59 -3.48 14.81
CA GLN A 401 8.61 -2.92 15.70
C GLN A 401 8.45 -1.40 15.86
N VAL A 402 8.70 -0.92 17.08
CA VAL A 402 8.77 0.50 17.40
C VAL A 402 10.12 0.77 18.06
N ILE A 403 10.89 1.69 17.49
CA ILE A 403 12.20 2.10 17.98
C ILE A 403 12.08 3.53 18.49
N GLU A 404 12.43 3.74 19.76
CA GLU A 404 12.58 5.08 20.30
C GLU A 404 14.00 5.57 20.08
N LEU A 405 14.12 6.68 19.35
CA LEU A 405 15.39 7.37 19.12
C LEU A 405 15.77 8.13 20.39
N GLY A 406 16.85 7.67 21.03
CA GLY A 406 17.34 8.24 22.27
C GLY A 406 18.03 9.59 22.10
N ASP A 407 18.44 10.15 23.24
CA ASP A 407 19.35 11.30 23.27
C ASP A 407 20.77 10.88 22.84
N LEU A 408 21.60 11.87 22.48
CA LEU A 408 23.01 11.62 22.21
C LEU A 408 23.73 11.16 23.47
N ASN A 409 24.68 10.25 23.33
CA ASN A 409 25.55 9.91 24.43
C ASN A 409 26.46 11.11 24.76
N TYR A 410 26.36 11.62 25.99
CA TYR A 410 27.11 12.80 26.38
C TYR A 410 28.62 12.61 26.24
N ASP A 411 29.18 11.57 26.83
CA ASP A 411 30.63 11.36 26.88
C ASP A 411 31.22 11.01 25.51
N LEU A 412 30.51 10.19 24.73
CA LEU A 412 31.01 9.67 23.45
C LEU A 412 30.73 10.60 22.27
N GLN A 413 29.69 11.45 22.33
CA GLN A 413 29.23 12.22 21.18
C GLN A 413 29.17 13.72 21.43
N VAL A 414 28.81 14.16 22.65
CA VAL A 414 28.64 15.59 22.97
C VAL A 414 29.96 16.20 23.47
N ALA A 415 30.59 15.60 24.47
CA ALA A 415 31.82 16.09 25.09
C ALA A 415 32.97 16.29 24.08
N PRO A 416 33.19 15.41 23.07
CA PRO A 416 34.21 15.65 22.05
C PRO A 416 33.97 16.92 21.23
N LEU A 417 32.72 17.23 20.91
CA LEU A 417 32.34 18.45 20.20
C LEU A 417 32.56 19.69 21.08
N LEU A 418 32.20 19.61 22.35
CA LEU A 418 32.44 20.68 23.32
C LEU A 418 33.93 21.00 23.48
N ASN A 419 34.75 19.97 23.61
CA ASN A 419 36.21 20.12 23.68
C ASN A 419 36.77 20.78 22.41
N LYS A 420 36.26 20.40 21.22
CA LYS A 420 36.62 21.03 19.94
C LYS A 420 36.29 22.53 19.91
N TRP A 421 35.21 22.94 20.58
CA TRP A 421 34.81 24.34 20.71
C TRP A 421 35.49 25.07 21.88
N ASN A 422 36.51 24.47 22.50
CA ASN A 422 37.22 24.98 23.68
C ASN A 422 36.30 25.24 24.88
N VAL A 423 35.26 24.42 25.03
CA VAL A 423 34.37 24.45 26.20
C VAL A 423 34.85 23.43 27.22
N ASP A 424 35.12 23.90 28.44
CA ASP A 424 35.49 23.04 29.56
C ASP A 424 34.26 22.27 30.07
N VAL A 425 34.19 20.98 29.75
CA VAL A 425 33.08 20.07 30.07
C VAL A 425 32.84 19.89 31.57
N ASP A 426 33.86 20.11 32.40
CA ASP A 426 33.76 19.97 33.86
C ASP A 426 33.07 21.18 34.50
N THR A 427 33.04 22.32 33.80
CA THR A 427 32.41 23.55 34.28
C THR A 427 30.92 23.66 33.94
N LEU A 428 30.41 22.77 33.09
CA LEU A 428 29.02 22.81 32.62
C LEU A 428 28.04 22.32 33.70
N THR A 429 26.93 23.05 33.85
CA THR A 429 25.82 22.64 34.71
C THR A 429 25.14 21.37 34.19
N ASN A 430 24.54 20.58 35.09
CA ASN A 430 23.77 19.40 34.69
C ASN A 430 22.62 19.74 33.75
N ASP A 431 21.96 20.90 33.95
CA ASP A 431 20.89 21.36 33.05
C ASP A 431 21.40 21.58 31.62
N LEU A 432 22.57 22.19 31.47
CA LEU A 432 23.18 22.39 30.16
C LEU A 432 23.63 21.06 29.54
N LYS A 433 24.22 20.15 30.32
CA LYS A 433 24.56 18.79 29.84
C LYS A 433 23.32 18.06 29.30
N ASN A 434 22.22 18.09 30.07
CA ASN A 434 20.94 17.51 29.67
C ASN A 434 20.29 18.20 28.46
N LEU A 435 20.55 19.49 28.26
CA LEU A 435 20.06 20.21 27.09
C LEU A 435 20.82 19.83 25.82
N LEU A 436 22.15 19.64 25.93
CA LEU A 436 23.05 19.44 24.80
C LEU A 436 23.10 18.00 24.27
N VAL A 437 22.51 17.03 24.96
CA VAL A 437 22.30 15.70 24.39
C VAL A 437 21.23 15.69 23.29
N ASN A 438 20.44 16.76 23.14
CA ASN A 438 19.58 16.96 21.98
C ASN A 438 20.39 17.54 20.80
N PRO A 439 20.51 16.83 19.65
CA PRO A 439 21.36 17.27 18.54
C PRO A 439 21.04 18.67 18.03
N ARG A 440 19.76 19.04 17.99
CA ARG A 440 19.35 20.37 17.55
C ARG A 440 19.79 21.46 18.52
N LYS A 441 19.71 21.21 19.82
CA LYS A 441 20.18 22.16 20.84
C LYS A 441 21.71 22.23 20.84
N LEU A 442 22.39 21.11 20.63
CA LEU A 442 23.84 21.07 20.43
C LEU A 442 24.30 21.89 19.21
N ALA A 443 23.59 21.76 18.08
CA ALA A 443 23.87 22.53 16.87
C ALA A 443 23.67 24.03 17.08
N LEU A 444 22.64 24.43 17.83
CA LEU A 444 22.45 25.84 18.16
C LEU A 444 23.54 26.36 19.09
N PHE A 445 23.95 25.55 20.06
CA PHE A 445 25.02 25.88 21.00
C PHE A 445 26.37 26.05 20.30
N SER A 446 26.69 25.24 19.28
CA SER A 446 27.95 25.36 18.54
C SER A 446 28.20 26.76 17.98
N MET A 447 27.12 27.47 17.64
CA MET A 447 27.18 28.82 17.07
C MET A 447 27.49 29.91 18.13
N ILE A 448 27.34 29.60 19.41
CA ILE A 448 27.55 30.53 20.53
C ILE A 448 28.52 30.01 21.59
N ALA A 449 29.10 28.82 21.41
CA ALA A 449 29.93 28.13 22.39
C ALA A 449 31.13 28.96 22.88
N SER A 450 31.68 29.83 22.02
CA SER A 450 32.80 30.73 22.35
C SER A 450 32.42 31.91 23.27
N ARG A 451 31.14 32.05 23.63
CA ARG A 451 30.64 33.17 24.45
C ARG A 451 30.62 32.79 25.93
N PRO A 452 31.21 33.58 26.85
CA PRO A 452 31.23 33.25 28.28
C PRO A 452 29.85 33.05 28.93
N SER A 453 28.82 33.74 28.42
CA SER A 453 27.43 33.63 28.87
C SER A 453 26.76 32.29 28.53
N SER A 454 27.32 31.53 27.58
CA SER A 454 26.74 30.26 27.11
C SER A 454 26.84 29.13 28.15
N LEU A 455 27.76 29.23 29.11
CA LEU A 455 28.06 28.16 30.07
C LEU A 455 27.04 28.05 31.22
N LYS A 456 26.14 29.04 31.38
CA LYS A 456 25.18 29.12 32.50
C LYS A 456 23.73 28.87 32.10
N LEU A 457 23.49 28.44 30.87
CA LEU A 457 22.16 28.20 30.33
C LEU A 457 21.48 27.04 31.08
N ARG A 458 20.21 27.22 31.43
CA ARG A 458 19.40 26.22 32.18
C ARG A 458 18.24 25.66 31.37
N SER A 459 17.90 26.31 30.26
CA SER A 459 16.75 25.93 29.46
C SER A 459 16.99 26.12 27.97
N GLY A 460 16.21 25.39 27.16
CA GLY A 460 16.23 25.56 25.72
C GLY A 460 15.80 26.95 25.26
N TYR A 461 14.98 27.66 26.06
CA TYR A 461 14.58 29.04 25.79
C TYR A 461 15.74 30.01 26.02
N GLU A 462 16.46 29.89 27.14
CA GLU A 462 17.66 30.71 27.39
C GLU A 462 18.70 30.54 26.28
N LEU A 463 18.85 29.31 25.76
CA LEU A 463 19.72 29.05 24.61
C LEU A 463 19.24 29.80 23.36
N ASP A 464 17.94 29.72 23.03
CA ASP A 464 17.36 30.38 21.87
C ASP A 464 17.47 31.92 22.00
N GLU A 465 17.28 32.47 23.20
CA GLU A 465 17.44 33.91 23.48
C GLU A 465 18.89 34.39 23.43
N LEU A 466 19.82 33.63 24.00
CA LEU A 466 21.24 33.96 23.92
C LEU A 466 21.71 33.93 22.46
N PHE A 467 21.26 32.95 21.68
CA PHE A 467 21.49 32.90 20.25
C PHE A 467 21.00 34.17 19.54
N ILE A 468 19.75 34.60 19.78
CA ILE A 468 19.20 35.84 19.22
C ILE A 468 20.04 37.05 19.65
N GLN A 469 20.40 37.12 20.93
CA GLN A 469 21.14 38.25 21.47
C GLN A 469 22.54 38.37 20.85
N GLU A 470 23.27 37.26 20.73
CA GLU A 470 24.65 37.25 20.24
C GLU A 470 24.73 37.39 18.72
N LEU A 471 23.90 36.67 17.96
CA LEU A 471 24.02 36.63 16.50
C LEU A 471 23.20 37.70 15.77
N ILE A 472 22.14 38.22 16.39
CA ILE A 472 21.25 39.20 15.75
C ILE A 472 21.41 40.56 16.42
N VAL A 473 21.15 40.67 17.72
CA VAL A 473 21.06 41.97 18.41
C VAL A 473 22.42 42.66 18.51
N LYS A 474 23.47 41.93 18.90
CA LYS A 474 24.83 42.46 19.04
C LYS A 474 25.59 42.58 17.72
N ASN A 475 25.06 42.00 16.64
CA ASN A 475 25.70 42.03 15.33
C ASN A 475 25.51 43.40 14.66
N VAL A 476 26.63 44.07 14.35
CA VAL A 476 26.68 45.42 13.76
C VAL A 476 25.94 45.50 12.41
N GLY A 477 25.90 44.42 11.64
CA GLY A 477 25.22 44.34 10.33
C GLY A 477 23.74 43.93 10.38
N LEU A 478 23.18 43.66 11.57
CA LEU A 478 21.80 43.19 11.74
C LEU A 478 21.02 44.07 12.72
N GLY A 479 21.34 43.99 14.01
CA GLY A 479 20.76 44.80 15.08
C GLY A 479 19.23 44.81 15.12
N ALA A 480 18.68 45.98 15.50
CA ALA A 480 17.23 46.17 15.67
C ALA A 480 16.44 46.01 14.35
N SER A 481 17.01 46.45 13.22
CA SER A 481 16.36 46.36 11.91
C SER A 481 16.11 44.91 11.51
N ALA A 482 17.09 44.03 11.72
CA ALA A 482 16.94 42.61 11.46
C ALA A 482 15.91 41.96 12.39
N LEU A 483 15.92 42.31 13.67
CA LEU A 483 14.95 41.78 14.63
C LEU A 483 13.51 42.18 14.26
N ASN A 484 13.29 43.43 13.83
CA ASN A 484 11.98 43.88 13.35
C ASN A 484 11.55 43.14 12.07
N ALA A 485 12.49 42.86 11.16
CA ALA A 485 12.20 42.06 9.96
C ALA A 485 11.79 40.62 10.32
N LEU A 486 12.47 39.99 11.29
CA LEU A 486 12.11 38.67 11.79
C LEU A 486 10.75 38.64 12.51
N TYR A 487 10.42 39.69 13.28
CA TYR A 487 9.09 39.84 13.87
C TYR A 487 8.00 39.95 12.80
N SER A 488 8.25 40.73 11.74
CA SER A 488 7.33 40.84 10.60
C SER A 488 7.16 39.50 9.89
N LEU A 489 8.27 38.80 9.62
CA LEU A 489 8.29 37.48 8.99
C LEU A 489 7.47 36.46 9.80
N ALA A 490 7.70 36.40 11.11
CA ALA A 490 7.00 35.49 12.01
C ALA A 490 5.49 35.79 12.07
N SER A 491 5.10 37.07 12.12
CA SER A 491 3.68 37.48 12.08
C SER A 491 3.02 37.03 10.79
N LYS A 492 3.64 37.32 9.64
CA LYS A 492 3.12 36.93 8.32
C LYS A 492 3.01 35.41 8.20
N MET A 493 3.98 34.64 8.70
CA MET A 493 3.92 33.17 8.71
C MET A 493 2.74 32.66 9.54
N ALA A 494 2.52 33.25 10.72
CA ALA A 494 1.42 32.90 11.59
C ALA A 494 0.05 33.23 10.96
N GLU A 495 -0.10 34.41 10.37
CA GLU A 495 -1.30 34.88 9.68
C GLU A 495 -1.64 34.03 8.46
N ASN A 496 -0.63 33.74 7.63
CA ASN A 496 -0.79 32.89 6.44
C ASN A 496 -0.89 31.40 6.79
N ARG A 497 -0.57 31.02 8.05
CA ARG A 497 -0.56 29.65 8.56
C ARG A 497 0.36 28.75 7.72
N ARG A 498 1.59 29.24 7.47
CA ARG A 498 2.63 28.56 6.68
C ARG A 498 3.99 28.75 7.36
N HIS A 499 4.84 27.73 7.26
CA HIS A 499 6.23 27.79 7.74
C HIS A 499 7.21 28.37 6.70
N THR A 500 6.74 28.63 5.47
CA THR A 500 7.50 29.20 4.36
C THR A 500 6.71 30.35 3.76
N LEU A 501 7.38 31.43 3.33
CA LEU A 501 6.76 32.55 2.62
C LEU A 501 7.56 32.88 1.35
N ASP A 502 6.87 33.23 0.27
CA ASP A 502 7.53 33.75 -0.93
C ASP A 502 8.30 35.04 -0.58
N GLU A 503 9.47 35.26 -1.20
CA GLU A 503 10.35 36.42 -0.92
C GLU A 503 9.61 37.76 -0.99
N SER A 504 8.69 37.90 -1.95
CA SER A 504 7.86 39.10 -2.13
C SER A 504 6.93 39.37 -0.94
N ILE A 505 6.44 38.32 -0.28
CA ILE A 505 5.58 38.43 0.91
C ILE A 505 6.44 38.71 2.13
N ALA A 506 7.58 38.02 2.27
CA ALA A 506 8.50 38.22 3.37
C ALA A 506 9.01 39.67 3.41
N ALA A 507 9.42 40.21 2.26
CA ALA A 507 9.86 41.59 2.06
C ALA A 507 10.98 42.02 3.04
N ILE A 508 12.01 41.18 3.17
CA ILE A 508 13.20 41.46 4.00
C ILE A 508 14.22 42.22 3.14
N ASP A 509 14.88 43.23 3.71
CA ASP A 509 15.98 43.93 3.03
C ASP A 509 17.08 42.94 2.57
N PRO A 510 17.59 43.03 1.32
CA PRO A 510 18.53 42.04 0.78
C PRO A 510 19.83 41.88 1.57
N ASN A 511 20.36 42.95 2.18
CA ASN A 511 21.59 42.87 2.98
C ASN A 511 21.31 42.22 4.33
N ILE A 512 20.18 42.56 4.97
CA ILE A 512 19.72 41.89 6.19
C ILE A 512 19.47 40.41 5.89
N GLN A 513 18.77 40.08 4.81
CA GLN A 513 18.48 38.71 4.41
C GLN A 513 19.78 37.90 4.20
N ARG A 514 20.75 38.43 3.46
CA ARG A 514 22.05 37.76 3.26
C ARG A 514 22.76 37.49 4.58
N ASN A 515 22.78 38.46 5.49
CA ASN A 515 23.39 38.29 6.81
C ASN A 515 22.62 37.31 7.70
N LEU A 516 21.28 37.29 7.65
CA LEU A 516 20.48 36.33 8.40
C LEU A 516 20.69 34.89 7.89
N ILE A 517 20.87 34.73 6.57
CA ILE A 517 21.22 33.43 5.96
C ILE A 517 22.62 33.00 6.38
N SER A 518 23.62 33.89 6.30
CA SER A 518 24.99 33.56 6.67
C SER A 518 25.16 33.23 8.16
N ASN A 519 24.31 33.80 9.02
CA ASN A 519 24.24 33.49 10.45
C ASN A 519 23.27 32.35 10.78
N GLY A 520 22.74 31.63 9.79
CA GLY A 520 21.91 30.44 9.99
C GLY A 520 20.56 30.68 10.66
N VAL A 521 20.04 31.92 10.62
CA VAL A 521 18.75 32.30 11.22
C VAL A 521 17.59 31.90 10.30
N ILE A 522 17.73 32.18 9.01
CA ILE A 522 16.74 31.87 7.96
C ILE A 522 17.42 31.15 6.79
N ALA A 523 16.64 30.44 5.99
CA ALA A 523 17.07 29.84 4.74
C ALA A 523 16.03 30.05 3.64
N ILE A 524 16.45 29.76 2.41
CA ILE A 524 15.64 29.84 1.20
C ILE A 524 15.50 28.43 0.62
N ASP A 525 14.27 28.02 0.30
CA ASP A 525 14.01 26.74 -0.34
C ASP A 525 14.24 26.79 -1.86
N LYS A 526 14.09 25.67 -2.56
CA LYS A 526 14.26 25.60 -4.03
C LYS A 526 13.28 26.46 -4.82
N ASN A 527 12.19 26.91 -4.21
CA ASN A 527 11.15 27.73 -4.83
C ASN A 527 11.29 29.20 -4.46
N ASN A 528 12.46 29.63 -3.95
CA ASN A 528 12.71 30.98 -3.46
C ASN A 528 11.73 31.41 -2.35
N ARG A 529 11.42 30.49 -1.42
CA ARG A 529 10.64 30.80 -0.22
C ARG A 529 11.53 30.86 1.01
N ILE A 530 11.33 31.88 1.82
CA ILE A 530 12.03 32.11 3.08
C ILE A 530 11.37 31.32 4.19
N PHE A 531 12.18 30.66 5.02
CA PHE A 531 11.77 29.99 6.24
C PHE A 531 12.82 30.13 7.35
N PHE A 532 12.40 29.99 8.61
CA PHE A 532 13.35 29.90 9.72
C PHE A 532 14.06 28.56 9.67
N ASN A 533 15.40 28.55 9.80
CA ASN A 533 16.18 27.29 9.80
C ASN A 533 15.67 26.29 10.83
N HIS A 534 15.13 26.80 11.93
CA HIS A 534 14.68 26.03 13.06
C HIS A 534 13.31 26.53 13.58
N GLN A 535 12.31 25.65 13.64
CA GLN A 535 10.99 25.93 14.22
C GLN A 535 11.00 26.62 15.62
N SER A 536 11.80 26.17 16.58
CA SER A 536 12.02 26.83 17.88
C SER A 536 12.43 28.30 17.77
N LEU A 537 13.18 28.68 16.73
CA LEU A 537 13.56 30.07 16.51
C LEU A 537 12.37 30.90 16.03
N TYR A 538 11.56 30.35 15.11
CA TYR A 538 10.27 30.95 14.74
C TYR A 538 9.37 31.13 15.98
N GLU A 539 9.28 30.12 16.83
CA GLU A 539 8.48 30.17 18.07
C GLU A 539 9.00 31.25 19.01
N THR A 540 10.31 31.26 19.30
CA THR A 540 10.95 32.25 20.19
C THR A 540 10.79 33.67 19.66
N ILE A 541 11.03 33.91 18.37
CA ILE A 541 10.86 35.24 17.74
C ILE A 541 9.39 35.69 17.79
N SER A 542 8.44 34.76 17.57
CA SER A 542 7.00 35.06 17.65
C SER A 542 6.60 35.48 19.06
N ILE A 543 7.07 34.77 20.08
CA ILE A 543 6.73 35.07 21.48
C ILE A 543 7.43 36.35 21.93
N ARG A 544 8.71 36.52 21.59
CA ARG A 544 9.46 37.74 21.89
C ARG A 544 8.78 38.98 21.28
N SER A 545 8.26 38.88 20.06
CA SER A 545 7.43 39.92 19.43
C SER A 545 6.16 40.21 20.24
N ALA A 546 5.45 39.17 20.69
CA ALA A 546 4.22 39.32 21.47
C ALA A 546 4.49 39.99 22.84
N ILE A 547 5.53 39.55 23.54
CA ILE A 547 5.94 40.12 24.84
C ILE A 547 6.40 41.57 24.66
N THR A 548 7.17 41.88 23.61
CA THR A 548 7.62 43.26 23.33
C THR A 548 6.43 44.20 23.07
N LYS A 549 5.32 43.66 22.54
CA LYS A 549 4.05 44.37 22.33
C LYS A 549 3.15 44.37 23.58
N GLY A 550 3.61 43.85 24.72
CA GLY A 550 2.85 43.80 25.96
C GLY A 550 1.69 42.79 25.95
N LYS A 551 1.65 41.83 25.01
CA LYS A 551 0.57 40.84 24.96
C LYS A 551 0.72 39.79 26.06
N SER A 552 -0.36 39.56 26.80
CA SER A 552 -0.50 38.40 27.68
C SER A 552 -0.66 37.09 26.90
N LEU A 553 -0.45 35.94 27.57
CA LEU A 553 -0.70 34.62 26.98
C LEU A 553 -2.15 34.49 26.48
N LEU A 554 -3.12 35.01 27.24
CA LEU A 554 -4.54 34.97 26.87
C LEU A 554 -4.79 35.77 25.58
N GLU A 555 -4.30 37.01 25.49
CA GLU A 555 -4.44 37.84 24.29
C GLU A 555 -3.71 37.24 23.09
N PHE A 556 -2.56 36.60 23.32
CA PHE A 556 -1.85 35.89 22.27
C PHE A 556 -2.70 34.74 21.71
N ILE A 557 -3.27 33.90 22.56
CA ILE A 557 -4.16 32.80 22.16
C ILE A 557 -5.37 33.33 21.39
N LEU A 558 -6.04 34.36 21.91
CA LEU A 558 -7.24 34.94 21.30
C LEU A 558 -6.96 35.68 19.99
N SER A 559 -5.70 36.05 19.71
CA SER A 559 -5.32 36.67 18.44
C SER A 559 -5.23 35.70 17.26
N TYR A 560 -5.39 34.40 17.50
CA TYR A 560 -5.40 33.38 16.46
C TYR A 560 -6.70 32.55 16.50
N PRO A 561 -7.19 32.08 15.35
CA PRO A 561 -8.28 31.11 15.33
C PRO A 561 -7.84 29.80 16.04
N PRO A 562 -8.77 29.07 16.69
CA PRO A 562 -8.47 27.86 17.47
C PRO A 562 -8.13 26.66 16.57
N LEU A 563 -6.96 26.72 15.92
CA LEU A 563 -6.49 25.72 14.96
C LEU A 563 -5.27 24.95 15.51
N PRO A 564 -5.08 23.67 15.12
CA PRO A 564 -3.90 22.90 15.54
C PRO A 564 -2.56 23.58 15.26
N TYR A 565 -2.47 24.35 14.18
CA TYR A 565 -1.28 25.09 13.77
C TYR A 565 -0.66 25.98 14.87
N ILE A 566 -1.48 26.61 15.73
CA ILE A 566 -0.99 27.55 16.74
C ILE A 566 -0.52 26.86 18.03
N ARG A 567 -0.82 25.57 18.22
CA ARG A 567 -0.49 24.82 19.45
C ARG A 567 1.00 24.87 19.82
N PRO A 568 1.96 24.72 18.89
CA PRO A 568 3.38 24.83 19.22
C PRO A 568 3.75 26.20 19.80
N LEU A 569 3.20 27.28 19.24
CA LEU A 569 3.43 28.65 19.71
C LEU A 569 2.86 28.89 21.11
N ILE A 570 1.63 28.44 21.37
CA ILE A 570 1.01 28.54 22.71
C ILE A 570 1.85 27.79 23.75
N ARG A 571 2.26 26.56 23.41
CA ARG A 571 3.09 25.73 24.29
C ARG A 571 4.42 26.41 24.60
N ALA A 572 5.08 26.94 23.58
CA ALA A 572 6.36 27.65 23.74
C ALA A 572 6.19 28.92 24.59
N PHE A 573 5.13 29.70 24.39
CA PHE A 573 4.83 30.89 25.21
C PHE A 573 4.67 30.49 26.70
N PHE A 574 3.89 29.45 26.97
CA PHE A 574 3.71 28.96 28.34
C PHE A 574 5.04 28.56 29.00
N PHE A 575 5.89 27.80 28.31
CA PHE A 575 7.20 27.41 28.84
C PHE A 575 8.14 28.60 29.06
N GLN A 576 8.09 29.60 28.18
CA GLN A 576 8.87 30.82 28.32
C GLN A 576 8.47 31.58 29.60
N LEU A 577 7.18 31.77 29.84
CA LEU A 577 6.70 32.40 31.08
C LEU A 577 7.16 31.64 32.32
N ARG A 578 7.12 30.30 32.28
CA ARG A 578 7.59 29.44 33.38
C ARG A 578 9.11 29.52 33.59
N SER A 579 9.90 29.77 32.55
CA SER A 579 11.35 29.94 32.70
C SER A 579 11.77 31.30 33.25
N GLN A 580 10.86 32.29 33.19
CA GLN A 580 11.07 33.65 33.72
C GLN A 580 10.57 33.82 35.17
N SER A 581 9.77 32.86 35.66
CA SER A 581 9.31 32.74 37.06
C SER A 581 10.27 31.89 37.87
#